data_AF-A0A8S8Y0L4-F1
#
_entry.id   AF-A0A8S8Y0L4-F1
#
_cell.length_a   1.000
_cell.length_b   1.000
_cell.length_c   1.000
_cell.angle_alpha   90.00
_cell.angle_beta   90.00
_cell.angle_gamma   90.00
#
_symmetry.space_group_name_H-M   'P 1'
#
loop_
_entity.id
_entity.type
_entity.pdbx_description
1 polymer ?
#
loop_
_entity_poly.entity_id
_entity_poly.type
_entity_poly.pdbx_seq_one_letter_code
_entity_poly.pdbx_strand_id
1 'polypeptide(L)'
;MANHQTTVLAEREGYVIDYDAMAMAQLARQHGAGRFALDDDIDPLVGMVIETPTGSNVDKNEPLLTFYHTQPLERRRPCRC
;
A
#
# COMPACT_ATOMS: atom_id res chain seq x y z
N MET A 1 12.81 3.50 -11.30
CA MET A 1 12.42 2.44 -10.35
C MET A 1 12.24 3.10 -9.00
N ALA A 2 11.18 2.78 -8.25
CA ALA A 2 11.02 3.26 -6.88
C ALA A 2 12.23 2.83 -6.04
N ASN A 3 12.74 3.70 -5.18
CA ASN A 3 13.93 3.39 -4.37
C ASN A 3 13.59 2.55 -3.14
N HIS A 4 12.30 2.40 -2.83
CA HIS A 4 11.80 1.62 -1.71
C HIS A 4 10.60 0.77 -2.14
N GLN A 5 10.48 -0.39 -1.51
CA GLN A 5 9.30 -1.25 -1.59
C GLN A 5 8.95 -1.79 -0.20
N THR A 6 7.67 -1.95 0.07
CA THR A 6 7.17 -2.55 1.31
C THR A 6 6.10 -3.55 0.99
N THR A 7 6.38 -4.82 1.29
CA THR A 7 5.42 -5.91 1.10
C THR A 7 4.70 -6.18 2.41
N VAL A 8 3.38 -6.20 2.35
CA VAL A 8 2.51 -6.62 3.44
C VAL A 8 2.29 -8.12 3.32
N LEU A 9 2.66 -8.85 4.36
CA LEU A 9 2.49 -10.30 4.41
C LEU A 9 1.25 -10.67 5.22
N ALA A 10 0.60 -11.78 4.86
CA ALA A 10 -0.51 -12.32 5.61
C ALA A 10 -0.06 -12.80 7.00
N GLU A 11 -0.69 -12.28 8.05
CA GLU A 11 -0.36 -12.66 9.44
C GLU A 11 -0.80 -14.09 9.78
N ARG A 12 -1.76 -14.63 9.01
CA ARG A 12 -2.36 -15.95 9.16
C ARG A 12 -2.86 -16.47 7.82
N GLU A 13 -3.02 -17.79 7.72
CA GLU A 13 -3.70 -18.43 6.59
C GLU A 13 -5.21 -18.11 6.60
N GLY A 14 -5.82 -18.12 5.41
CA GLY A 14 -7.26 -17.89 5.27
C GLY A 14 -7.64 -17.39 3.88
N TYR A 15 -8.69 -16.57 3.81
CA TYR A 15 -9.14 -15.93 2.57
C TYR A 15 -9.11 -14.41 2.71
N VAL A 16 -8.69 -13.72 1.65
CA VAL A 16 -8.73 -12.27 1.60
C VAL A 16 -10.18 -11.81 1.42
N ILE A 17 -10.73 -11.12 2.42
CA ILE A 17 -12.14 -10.68 2.40
C ILE A 17 -12.33 -9.33 1.71
N ASP A 18 -11.38 -8.41 1.87
CA ASP A 18 -11.46 -7.05 1.33
C ASP A 18 -10.12 -6.31 1.50
N TYR A 19 -9.97 -5.20 0.75
CA TYR A 19 -8.94 -4.20 0.93
C TYR A 19 -9.58 -2.82 1.11
N ASP A 20 -9.09 -2.03 2.07
CA ASP A 20 -9.52 -0.64 2.19
C ASP A 20 -8.94 0.20 1.05
N ALA A 21 -9.65 0.22 -0.08
CA ALA A 21 -9.26 0.91 -1.30
C ALA A 21 -9.08 2.42 -1.08
N MET A 22 -9.87 3.03 -0.19
CA MET A 22 -9.77 4.46 0.11
C MET A 22 -8.49 4.75 0.90
N ALA A 23 -8.19 3.96 1.93
CA ALA A 23 -6.95 4.10 2.68
C ALA A 23 -5.73 3.86 1.80
N MET A 24 -5.76 2.85 0.92
CA MET A 24 -4.69 2.60 -0.05
C MET A 24 -4.52 3.79 -1.00
N ALA A 25 -5.59 4.27 -1.63
CA ALA A 25 -5.51 5.41 -2.55
C ALA A 25 -5.00 6.69 -1.86
N GLN A 26 -5.41 6.93 -0.61
CA GLN A 26 -4.92 8.05 0.19
C GLN A 26 -3.42 7.93 0.49
N LEU A 27 -2.95 6.73 0.87
CA LEU A 27 -1.53 6.47 1.08
C LEU A 27 -0.72 6.70 -0.21
N ALA A 28 -1.15 6.13 -1.33
CA ALA A 28 -0.46 6.31 -2.61
C ALA A 28 -0.38 7.79 -3.01
N ARG A 29 -1.49 8.52 -2.87
CA ARG A 29 -1.57 9.95 -3.18
C ARG A 29 -0.70 10.80 -2.25
N GLN A 30 -0.65 10.49 -0.94
CA GLN A 30 0.27 11.14 0.00
C GLN A 30 1.74 10.93 -0.38
N HIS A 31 2.06 9.82 -1.03
CA HIS A 31 3.39 9.53 -1.54
C HIS A 31 3.63 10.02 -2.98
N GLY A 32 2.67 10.69 -3.63
CA GLY A 32 2.86 11.31 -4.95
C GLY A 32 2.16 10.60 -6.11
N ALA A 33 1.46 9.49 -5.89
CA ALA A 33 0.73 8.77 -6.96
C ALA A 33 -0.59 9.45 -7.40
N GLY A 34 -0.77 10.74 -7.11
CA GLY A 34 -1.98 11.46 -7.45
C GLY A 34 -1.89 12.94 -7.12
N ARG A 35 -2.93 13.67 -7.55
CA ARG A 35 -3.00 15.12 -7.45
C ARG A 35 -3.87 15.58 -6.27
N PHE A 36 -3.44 16.62 -5.55
CA PHE A 36 -4.30 17.37 -4.63
C PHE A 36 -4.91 18.61 -5.26
N ALA A 37 -4.15 19.29 -6.12
CA ALA A 37 -4.62 20.36 -7.00
C ALA A 37 -4.38 19.97 -8.47
N LEU A 38 -5.03 20.69 -9.40
CA LEU A 38 -4.97 20.37 -10.83
C LEU A 38 -3.54 20.35 -11.40
N ASP A 39 -2.69 21.27 -10.92
CA ASP A 39 -1.32 21.47 -11.38
C ASP A 39 -0.27 20.64 -10.63
N ASP A 40 -0.68 19.75 -9.73
CA ASP A 40 0.27 18.89 -9.00
C ASP A 40 0.93 17.88 -9.94
N ASP A 41 2.24 17.72 -9.78
CA ASP A 41 3.00 16.64 -10.40
C ASP A 41 2.65 15.28 -9.79
N ILE A 42 2.68 14.24 -10.63
CA ILE A 42 2.48 12.85 -10.21
C ILE A 42 3.84 12.16 -10.25
N ASP A 43 4.21 11.48 -9.18
CA ASP A 43 5.37 10.57 -9.16
C ASP A 43 4.97 9.23 -9.80
N PRO A 44 5.46 8.92 -11.02
CA PRO A 44 5.07 7.70 -11.74
C PRO A 44 5.71 6.43 -11.14
N LEU A 45 6.60 6.56 -10.16
CA LEU A 45 7.25 5.43 -9.50
C LEU A 45 6.46 4.94 -8.27
N VAL A 46 5.47 5.70 -7.82
CA VAL A 46 4.68 5.37 -6.63
C VAL A 46 3.42 4.62 -7.04
N GLY A 47 3.15 3.50 -6.37
CA GLY A 47 2.00 2.67 -6.70
C GLY A 47 1.94 1.40 -5.88
N MET A 48 0.87 0.62 -6.05
CA MET A 48 0.69 -0.65 -5.36
C MET A 48 0.41 -1.77 -6.35
N VAL A 49 0.90 -2.96 -6.01
CA VAL A 49 0.54 -4.21 -6.67
C VAL A 49 -0.20 -5.08 -5.66
N ILE A 50 -1.41 -5.51 -6.02
CA ILE A 50 -2.15 -6.52 -5.26
C ILE A 50 -1.60 -7.88 -5.69
N GLU A 51 -0.95 -8.56 -4.76
CA GLU A 51 -0.30 -9.86 -5.00
C GLU A 51 -1.33 -10.99 -4.84
N THR A 52 -2.26 -10.83 -3.89
CA THR A 52 -3.35 -11.78 -3.64
C THR A 52 -4.71 -11.07 -3.79
N PRO A 53 -5.54 -11.38 -4.78
CA PRO A 53 -6.83 -10.69 -4.95
C PRO A 53 -7.87 -11.11 -3.91
N THR A 54 -8.90 -10.27 -3.73
CA THR A 54 -10.04 -10.57 -2.86
C THR A 54 -10.72 -11.87 -3.28
N GLY A 55 -11.06 -12.72 -2.31
CA GLY A 55 -11.65 -14.04 -2.52
C GLY A 55 -10.64 -15.16 -2.71
N SER A 56 -9.34 -14.85 -2.85
CA SER A 56 -8.29 -15.86 -2.91
C SER A 56 -7.89 -16.36 -1.52
N ASN A 57 -7.48 -17.63 -1.48
CA ASN A 57 -6.80 -18.20 -0.32
C ASN A 57 -5.36 -17.67 -0.25
N VAL A 58 -4.84 -17.52 0.97
CA VAL A 58 -3.49 -17.05 1.26
C VAL A 58 -2.95 -17.80 2.47
N ASP A 59 -1.69 -18.19 2.42
CA ASP A 59 -1.01 -18.82 3.55
C ASP A 59 -0.31 -17.77 4.45
N LYS A 60 0.02 -18.18 5.67
CA LYS A 60 0.78 -17.32 6.58
C LYS A 60 2.13 -16.93 5.95
N ASN A 61 2.46 -15.65 6.03
CA ASN A 61 3.64 -15.00 5.46
C ASN A 61 3.65 -14.90 3.92
N GLU A 62 2.56 -15.22 3.23
CA GLU A 62 2.43 -14.93 1.80
C GLU A 62 2.11 -13.45 1.54
N PRO A 63 2.54 -12.89 0.39
CA PRO A 63 2.35 -11.49 0.07
C PRO A 63 0.88 -11.17 -0.26
N LEU A 64 0.36 -10.14 0.40
CA LEU A 64 -0.96 -9.58 0.11
C LEU A 64 -0.87 -8.42 -0.88
N LEU A 65 0.11 -7.54 -0.69
CA LEU A 65 0.26 -6.27 -1.39
C LEU A 65 1.71 -5.82 -1.33
N THR A 66 2.23 -5.31 -2.43
CA THR A 66 3.52 -4.61 -2.48
C THR A 66 3.30 -3.13 -2.78
N PHE A 67 3.76 -2.25 -1.88
CA PHE A 67 3.75 -0.80 -2.08
C PHE A 67 5.12 -0.32 -2.55
N TYR A 68 5.17 0.31 -3.72
CA TYR A 68 6.35 0.96 -4.29
C TYR A 68 6.31 2.45 -3.98
N HIS A 69 7.39 2.97 -3.41
CA HIS A 69 7.45 4.37 -2.98
C HIS A 69 8.86 4.96 -3.10
N THR A 70 8.92 6.28 -3.26
CA THR A 70 10.17 7.05 -3.39
C THR A 70 10.59 7.73 -2.09
N GLN A 71 9.71 7.75 -1.09
CA GLN A 71 9.92 8.35 0.23
C GLN A 71 9.61 7.34 1.32
N PRO A 72 10.41 7.27 2.40
CA PRO A 72 10.24 6.27 3.45
C PRO A 72 8.87 6.34 4.13
N LEU A 73 8.34 5.18 4.54
CA LEU A 73 7.11 5.11 5.32
C LEU A 73 7.36 5.64 6.74
N GLU A 74 6.61 6.66 7.16
CA GLU A 74 6.62 7.12 8.53
C GLU A 74 5.85 6.16 9.43
N ARG A 75 6.51 5.65 10.48
CA ARG A 75 5.81 4.86 11.49
C ARG A 75 4.93 5.79 12.33
N ARG A 76 3.63 5.84 12.06
CA ARG A 76 2.68 6.49 12.97
C ARG A 76 2.83 5.85 14.35
N ARG A 77 3.30 6.64 15.33
CA ARG A 77 3.24 6.25 16.73
C ARG A 77 1.77 6.28 17.14
N PRO A 78 1.21 5.21 17.74
CA PRO A 78 -0.14 5.28 18.27
C PRO A 78 -0.20 6.43 19.27
N CYS A 79 -1.18 7.33 19.11
CA CYS A 79 -1.46 8.35 20.11
C CYS A 79 -1.70 7.64 21.44
N ARG A 80 -0.82 7.88 22.42
CA ARG A 80 -1.10 7.54 23.81
C ARG A 80 -2.10 8.58 24.32
N CYS A 81 -3.37 8.22 24.31
CA CYS A 81 -4.43 8.88 25.07
C CYS A 81 -4.99 7.84 26.03
#